data_AF-A0A356Z3P4-F1
#
_entry.id   AF-A0A356Z3P4-F1
#
_cell.length_a   1.000
_cell.length_b   1.000
_cell.length_c   1.000
_cell.angle_alpha   90.00
_cell.angle_beta   90.00
_cell.angle_gamma   90.00
#
_symmetry.space_group_name_H-M   'P 1'
#
loop_
_entity.id
_entity.type
_entity.pdbx_description
1 polymer ?
#
loop_
_entity_poly.entity_id
_entity_poly.type
_entity_poly.pdbx_seq_one_letter_code
_entity_poly.pdbx_strand_id
1 'polypeptide(L)'
;GTEAQDWVQMLLRMYTRWCESNGYRLEILDFLDGDEAGIKSVTFMVHGKFAYGKLRCEQGVHRLIRISPFDASGRRHTSFASLSVMPDIEADMEVVINPDDLKIDTYRSSGAGGQHIN
;
A
#
# COMPACT_ATOMS: atom_id res chain seq x y z
N GLY A 1 1.04 -15.13 -8.48
CA GLY A 1 1.53 -15.85 -9.67
C GLY A 1 1.79 -14.84 -10.78
N THR A 2 2.66 -15.19 -11.73
CA THR A 2 3.15 -14.29 -12.80
C THR A 2 2.03 -13.60 -13.58
N GLU A 3 0.95 -14.32 -13.92
CA GLU A 3 -0.22 -13.74 -14.60
C GLU A 3 -0.95 -12.67 -13.77
N ALA A 4 -1.03 -12.86 -12.45
CA ALA A 4 -1.63 -11.86 -11.56
C ALA A 4 -0.72 -10.65 -11.36
N GLN A 5 0.61 -10.85 -11.39
CA GLN A 5 1.58 -9.76 -11.34
C GLN A 5 1.51 -8.89 -12.61
N ASP A 6 1.39 -9.50 -13.79
CA ASP A 6 1.13 -8.76 -15.03
C ASP A 6 -0.20 -8.01 -14.97
N TRP A 7 -1.24 -8.62 -14.38
CA TRP A 7 -2.52 -7.94 -14.19
C TRP A 7 -2.42 -6.70 -13.28
N VAL A 8 -1.63 -6.74 -12.20
CA VAL A 8 -1.35 -5.57 -11.37
C VAL A 8 -0.67 -4.47 -12.18
N GLN A 9 0.28 -4.82 -13.06
CA GLN A 9 0.94 -3.85 -13.95
C GLN A 9 -0.04 -3.21 -14.93
N MET A 10 -0.95 -3.99 -15.50
CA MET A 10 -2.01 -3.46 -16.37
C MET A 10 -2.93 -2.50 -15.63
N LEU A 11 -3.33 -2.83 -14.40
CA LEU A 11 -4.13 -1.95 -13.56
C LEU A 11 -3.40 -0.65 -13.22
N LEU A 12 -2.13 -0.72 -12.84
CA LEU A 12 -1.31 0.47 -12.61
C LEU A 12 -1.32 1.38 -13.84
N ARG A 13 -1.04 0.83 -15.03
CA ARG A 13 -1.06 1.57 -16.29
C ARG A 13 -2.44 2.18 -16.58
N MET A 14 -3.52 1.49 -16.26
CA MET A 14 -4.89 2.00 -16.40
C MET A 14 -5.10 3.23 -15.51
N TYR A 15 -4.73 3.15 -14.23
CA TYR A 15 -4.88 4.26 -13.29
C TYR A 15 -3.96 5.44 -13.59
N THR A 16 -2.73 5.20 -14.03
CA THR A 16 -1.81 6.26 -14.47
C THR A 16 -2.41 7.06 -15.62
N ARG A 17 -2.91 6.38 -16.66
CA ARG A 17 -3.54 7.05 -17.81
C ARG A 17 -4.82 7.77 -17.43
N TRP A 18 -5.62 7.18 -16.55
CA TRP A 18 -6.82 7.85 -16.02
C TRP A 18 -6.44 9.12 -15.25
N CYS A 19 -5.40 9.09 -14.41
CA CYS A 19 -4.92 10.25 -13.69
C CYS A 19 -4.46 11.36 -14.64
N GLU A 20 -3.59 11.03 -15.60
CA GLU A 20 -3.09 11.97 -16.61
C GLU A 20 -4.23 12.61 -17.42
N SER A 21 -5.21 11.81 -17.86
CA SER A 21 -6.35 12.30 -18.64
C SER A 21 -7.30 13.20 -17.85
N ASN A 22 -7.35 13.06 -16.52
CA ASN A 22 -8.21 13.86 -15.65
C ASN A 22 -7.45 15.03 -14.99
N GLY A 23 -6.17 15.23 -15.32
CA GLY A 23 -5.34 16.30 -14.75
C GLY A 23 -4.91 16.05 -13.30
N TYR A 24 -4.94 14.79 -12.85
CA TYR A 24 -4.38 14.38 -11.57
C TYR A 24 -2.88 14.11 -11.70
N ARG A 25 -2.11 14.44 -10.67
CA ARG A 25 -0.69 14.06 -10.59
C ARG A 25 -0.58 12.75 -9.82
N LEU A 26 -0.04 11.71 -10.47
CA LEU A 26 0.27 10.44 -9.83
C LEU A 26 1.74 10.41 -9.42
N GLU A 27 2.00 9.95 -8.20
CA GLU A 27 3.34 9.77 -7.64
C GLU A 27 3.47 8.34 -7.11
N ILE A 28 4.52 7.63 -7.49
CA ILE A 28 4.77 6.27 -7.00
C ILE A 28 5.57 6.38 -5.70
N LEU A 29 5.00 5.87 -4.61
CA LEU A 29 5.62 5.87 -3.28
C LEU A 29 6.44 4.61 -3.02
N ASP A 30 5.91 3.46 -3.45
CA ASP A 30 6.56 2.17 -3.32
C ASP A 30 6.26 1.32 -4.56
N PHE A 31 7.24 0.53 -4.97
CA PHE A 31 7.17 -0.27 -6.18
C PHE A 31 8.00 -1.54 -6.01
N LEU A 32 7.32 -2.68 -6.09
CA LEU A 32 7.92 -4.00 -5.97
C LEU A 32 7.65 -4.82 -7.22
N ASP A 33 8.70 -5.07 -7.99
CA ASP A 33 8.65 -5.89 -9.19
C ASP A 33 8.24 -7.34 -8.90
N GLY A 34 7.63 -7.98 -9.90
CA GLY A 34 7.44 -9.42 -9.92
C GLY A 34 8.75 -10.15 -10.20
N ASP A 35 8.86 -11.39 -9.74
CA ASP A 35 10.08 -12.20 -9.91
C ASP A 35 10.35 -12.57 -11.38
N GLU A 36 9.30 -12.66 -12.20
CA GLU A 36 9.38 -13.14 -13.58
C GLU A 36 8.77 -12.13 -14.58
N ALA A 37 7.59 -11.59 -14.26
CA ALA A 37 6.95 -10.51 -15.01
C ALA A 37 5.97 -9.73 -14.12
N GLY A 38 5.64 -8.51 -14.54
CA GLY A 38 4.64 -7.68 -13.88
C GLY A 38 5.11 -7.12 -12.54
N ILE A 39 4.15 -6.76 -11.69
CA ILE A 39 4.38 -6.08 -10.41
C ILE A 39 3.77 -6.91 -9.29
N LYS A 40 4.53 -7.10 -8.21
CA LYS A 40 4.05 -7.79 -7.01
C LYS A 40 3.23 -6.89 -6.10
N SER A 41 3.67 -5.65 -5.91
CA SER A 41 2.96 -4.62 -5.15
C SER A 41 3.35 -3.23 -5.64
N VAL A 42 2.44 -2.28 -5.59
CA VAL A 42 2.70 -0.87 -5.89
C VAL A 42 1.83 0.00 -4.98
N THR A 43 2.45 1.04 -4.43
CA THR A 43 1.74 2.10 -3.69
C THR A 43 1.94 3.40 -4.44
N PHE A 44 0.86 4.08 -4.78
CA PHE A 44 0.90 5.36 -5.46
C PHE A 44 -0.03 6.37 -4.79
N MET A 45 0.41 7.62 -4.75
CA MET A 45 -0.34 8.77 -4.29
C MET A 45 -0.94 9.50 -5.49
N VAL A 46 -2.20 9.91 -5.39
CA VAL A 46 -2.88 10.69 -6.43
C VAL A 46 -3.23 12.06 -5.89
N HIS A 47 -2.55 13.06 -6.40
CA HIS A 47 -2.73 14.46 -6.04
C HIS A 47 -3.78 15.12 -6.94
N GLY A 48 -4.83 15.66 -6.32
CA GLY A 48 -5.76 16.59 -6.95
C GLY A 48 -7.13 16.66 -6.29
N LYS A 49 -7.96 17.59 -6.77
CA LYS A 49 -9.27 17.86 -6.16
C LYS A 49 -10.19 16.65 -6.26
N PHE A 50 -10.76 16.26 -5.12
CA PHE A 50 -11.69 15.14 -5.00
C PHE A 50 -11.12 13.78 -5.45
N ALA A 51 -9.79 13.60 -5.47
CA ALA A 51 -9.14 12.36 -5.92
C ALA A 51 -9.67 11.13 -5.17
N TYR A 52 -9.70 11.17 -3.84
CA TYR A 52 -10.25 10.09 -3.01
C TYR A 52 -11.72 9.80 -3.34
N GLY A 53 -12.56 10.83 -3.51
CA GLY A 53 -13.98 10.65 -3.82
C GLY A 53 -14.23 9.92 -5.14
N LYS A 54 -13.33 10.09 -6.12
CA LYS A 54 -13.40 9.37 -7.40
C LYS A 54 -12.89 7.93 -7.29
N LEU A 55 -11.75 7.74 -6.64
CA LEU A 55 -11.08 6.44 -6.56
C LEU A 55 -11.69 5.50 -5.51
N ARG A 56 -12.43 6.01 -4.52
CA ARG A 56 -13.09 5.17 -3.49
C ARG A 56 -14.00 4.09 -4.11
N CYS A 57 -14.66 4.38 -5.22
CA CYS A 57 -15.54 3.43 -5.90
C CYS A 57 -14.78 2.27 -6.57
N GLU A 58 -13.47 2.42 -6.76
CA GLU A 58 -12.61 1.40 -7.37
C GLU A 58 -12.06 0.41 -6.32
N GLN A 59 -12.29 0.65 -5.03
CA GLN A 59 -11.82 -0.25 -3.98
C GLN A 59 -12.44 -1.65 -4.12
N GLY A 60 -11.61 -2.68 -4.19
CA GLY A 60 -12.08 -4.06 -4.31
C GLY A 60 -11.15 -4.97 -5.12
N VAL A 61 -11.64 -6.17 -5.41
CA VAL A 61 -10.90 -7.19 -6.15
C VAL A 61 -11.31 -7.17 -7.62
N HIS A 62 -10.34 -6.95 -8.50
CA HIS A 62 -10.52 -6.90 -9.95
C HIS A 62 -10.12 -8.23 -10.57
N ARG A 63 -11.01 -8.79 -11.39
CA ARG A 63 -10.83 -10.10 -12.03
C ARG A 63 -10.52 -9.95 -13.51
N LEU A 64 -9.42 -10.56 -13.97
CA LEU A 64 -9.06 -10.70 -15.38
C LEU A 64 -9.23 -12.15 -15.83
N ILE A 65 -9.88 -12.36 -16.97
CA ILE A 65 -9.99 -13.67 -17.62
C ILE A 65 -9.44 -13.53 -19.04
N ARG A 66 -8.30 -14.15 -19.34
CA ARG A 66 -7.68 -14.14 -20.67
C ARG A 66 -6.86 -15.40 -20.91
N ILE A 67 -6.37 -15.59 -22.13
CA ILE A 67 -5.34 -16.59 -22.42
C ILE A 67 -4.02 -16.01 -21.92
N SER A 68 -3.34 -16.71 -21.01
CA SER A 68 -2.09 -16.22 -20.43
C SER A 68 -0.97 -16.27 -21.47
N PRO A 69 -0.20 -15.20 -21.68
CA PRO A 69 1.01 -15.25 -22.52
C PRO A 69 2.12 -16.08 -21.88
N PHE A 70 2.01 -16.40 -20.59
CA PHE A 70 2.99 -17.19 -19.84
C PHE A 70 2.66 -18.70 -19.79
N ASP A 71 1.47 -19.12 -20.25
CA ASP A 71 1.12 -20.54 -20.35
C ASP A 71 1.32 -21.05 -21.79
N ALA A 72 2.34 -21.89 -22.00
CA ALA A 72 2.64 -22.51 -23.28
C ALA A 72 1.49 -23.38 -23.83
N SER A 73 0.57 -23.86 -22.98
CA SER A 73 -0.60 -24.63 -23.40
C SER A 73 -1.75 -23.77 -23.92
N GLY A 74 -1.66 -22.44 -23.83
CA GLY A 74 -2.68 -21.52 -24.33
C GLY A 74 -4.03 -21.60 -23.59
N ARG A 75 -4.03 -22.05 -22.34
CA ARG A 75 -5.26 -22.16 -21.55
C ARG A 75 -5.75 -20.79 -21.11
N ARG A 76 -7.06 -20.70 -20.88
CA ARG A 76 -7.69 -19.51 -20.28
C ARG A 76 -7.41 -19.51 -18.78
N HIS A 77 -6.79 -18.44 -18.30
CA HIS A 77 -6.48 -18.22 -16.89
C HIS A 77 -7.42 -17.18 -16.29
N THR A 78 -7.64 -17.28 -14.99
CA THR A 78 -8.38 -16.27 -14.20
C THR A 78 -7.45 -15.72 -13.14
N SER A 79 -7.23 -14.40 -13.18
CA SER A 79 -6.35 -13.68 -12.28
C SER A 79 -7.13 -12.65 -11.47
N PHE A 80 -6.64 -12.37 -10.28
CA PHE A 80 -7.24 -11.42 -9.34
C PHE A 80 -6.18 -10.47 -8.83
N ALA A 81 -6.54 -9.19 -8.70
CA ALA A 81 -5.72 -8.16 -8.06
C ALA A 81 -6.61 -7.33 -7.14
N SER A 82 -6.14 -7.06 -5.93
CA SER A 82 -6.85 -6.24 -4.95
C SER A 82 -6.39 -4.80 -5.04
N LEU A 83 -7.32 -3.85 -5.02
CA LEU A 83 -7.05 -2.42 -4.90
C LEU A 83 -7.60 -1.91 -3.57
N SER A 84 -6.74 -1.29 -2.78
CA SER A 84 -7.11 -0.53 -1.59
C SER A 84 -6.90 0.94 -1.84
N VAL A 85 -7.86 1.78 -1.40
CA VAL A 85 -7.80 3.23 -1.57
C VAL A 85 -8.01 3.86 -0.20
N MET A 86 -7.05 4.67 0.23
CA MET A 86 -7.10 5.39 1.50
C MET A 86 -6.96 6.89 1.20
N PRO A 87 -7.72 7.75 1.91
CA PRO A 87 -7.49 9.19 1.82
C PRO A 87 -6.16 9.53 2.51
N ASP A 88 -5.48 10.55 2.00
CA ASP A 88 -4.41 11.18 2.74
C ASP A 88 -5.04 12.01 3.86
N ILE A 89 -4.70 11.69 5.11
CA ILE A 89 -5.18 12.37 6.31
C ILE A 89 -3.95 12.98 6.95
N GLU A 90 -3.82 14.30 6.88
CA GLU A 90 -2.82 15.01 7.68
C GLU A 90 -3.15 14.78 9.16
N ALA A 91 -2.37 13.91 9.79
CA ALA A 91 -2.40 13.72 11.22
C ALA A 91 -1.55 14.82 11.86
N ASP A 92 -2.12 16.02 11.96
CA ASP A 92 -1.57 17.06 12.84
C ASP A 92 -1.95 16.69 14.28
N MET A 93 -1.37 15.60 14.77
CA MET A 93 -1.48 15.17 16.16
C MET A 93 -0.15 15.45 16.83
N GLU A 94 0.09 16.71 17.15
CA GLU A 94 0.97 17.04 18.29
C GLU A 94 0.31 16.46 19.54
N VAL A 95 0.67 15.21 19.86
CA VAL A 95 0.33 14.61 21.16
C VAL A 95 1.20 15.30 22.19
N VAL A 96 0.72 16.43 22.70
CA VAL A 96 1.34 17.13 23.84
C VAL A 96 1.09 16.28 25.08
N ILE A 97 2.08 15.52 25.49
CA ILE A 97 2.04 14.75 26.73
C ILE A 97 2.21 15.75 27.89
N ASN A 98 1.14 15.97 28.64
CA ASN A 98 1.19 16.80 29.83
C ASN A 98 2.03 16.08 30.92
N PRO A 99 3.13 16.69 31.42
CA PRO A 99 3.93 16.10 32.48
C PRO A 99 3.15 15.85 33.79
N ASP A 100 2.04 16.55 34.02
CA ASP A 100 1.18 16.31 35.19
C ASP A 100 0.36 15.01 35.09
N ASP A 101 0.14 14.52 33.87
CA ASP A 101 -0.53 13.23 33.61
C ASP A 101 0.47 12.05 33.61
N LEU A 102 1.77 12.33 33.74
CA LEU A 102 2.82 11.32 33.81
C LEU A 102 3.14 10.98 35.28
N LYS A 103 2.81 9.76 35.69
CA LYS A 103 3.35 9.19 36.93
C LYS A 103 4.67 8.49 36.62
N ILE A 104 5.78 9.17 36.91
CA ILE A 104 7.14 8.63 36.74
C ILE A 104 7.58 7.99 38.05
N ASP A 105 7.47 6.66 38.13
CA ASP A 105 8.00 5.89 39.26
C ASP A 105 9.35 5.25 38.86
N THR A 106 10.42 5.58 39.58
CA THR A 106 11.74 4.97 39.38
C THR A 106 11.89 3.75 40.28
N TYR A 107 12.03 2.57 39.67
CA TYR A 107 12.29 1.31 40.39
C TYR A 107 13.72 0.82 40.13
N ARG A 108 14.28 0.16 41.13
CA ARG A 108 15.59 -0.51 41.05
C ARG A 108 15.41 -1.88 40.40
N SER A 109 16.27 -2.23 39.45
CA SER A 109 16.20 -3.48 38.69
C SER A 109 16.22 -4.69 39.64
N SER A 110 15.18 -5.52 39.65
CA SER A 110 15.02 -6.67 40.55
C SER A 110 15.80 -7.92 40.10
N GLY A 111 16.98 -7.72 39.50
CA GLY A 111 17.87 -8.79 39.08
C GLY A 111 18.72 -9.29 40.25
N ALA A 112 18.98 -10.60 40.32
CA ALA A 112 19.90 -11.17 41.29
C ALA A 112 21.35 -10.80 40.92
N GLY A 113 21.88 -9.72 41.50
CA GLY A 113 23.26 -9.27 41.30
C GLY A 113 23.71 -8.33 42.41
N GLY A 114 24.69 -8.78 43.20
CA GLY A 114 25.14 -8.14 44.43
C GLY A 114 25.77 -6.75 44.27
N GLN A 115 25.78 -6.04 45.41
CA GLN A 115 26.51 -4.82 45.83
C GLN A 115 26.75 -3.63 44.88
N HIS A 116 26.44 -3.69 43.58
CA HIS A 116 26.62 -2.55 42.69
C HIS A 116 25.66 -2.50 41.49
N ILE A 117 24.45 -3.04 41.63
CA ILE A 117 23.30 -2.54 40.87
C ILE A 117 22.61 -1.53 41.80
N ASN A 118 22.88 -0.22 41.62
CA ASN A 118 22.13 0.98 42.05
C ASN A 118 23.05 2.17 42.32
#